data_AF-A0A967NIB5-F1
#
_entry.id   AF-A0A967NIB5-F1
#
_cell.length_a   1.000
_cell.length_b   1.000
_cell.length_c   1.000
_cell.angle_alpha   90.00
_cell.angle_beta   90.00
_cell.angle_gamma   90.00
#
_symmetry.space_group_name_H-M   'P 1'
#
loop_
_entity.id
_entity.type
_entity.pdbx_description
1 polymer ?
#
loop_
_entity_poly.entity_id
_entity_poly.type
_entity_poly.pdbx_seq_one_letter_code
_entity_poly.pdbx_strand_id
1 'polypeptide(L)' 'EVPVRYGWDREEYLRWVCRKAGLPLDTWKGEGVQLFGFESEAWAEEP' A
#
# COMPACT_ATOMS: atom_id res chain seq x y z
N GLU A 1 -8.45 -3.69 6.07
CA GLU A 1 -7.43 -3.10 5.17
C GLU A 1 -6.39 -2.33 5.98
N VAL A 2 -5.12 -2.39 5.59
CA VAL A 2 -3.98 -1.81 6.34
C VAL A 2 -4.03 -0.27 6.39
N PRO A 3 -4.09 0.47 5.26
CA PRO A 3 -4.07 1.94 5.30
C PRO A 3 -5.25 2.53 6.09
N VAL A 4 -6.44 1.95 5.95
CA VAL A 4 -7.64 2.36 6.70
C VAL A 4 -7.49 2.14 8.20
N ARG A 5 -6.88 1.02 8.63
CA ARG A 5 -6.69 0.70 10.05
C ARG A 5 -5.68 1.63 10.74
N TYR A 6 -4.68 2.11 10.02
CA TYR A 6 -3.63 2.99 10.56
C TYR A 6 -3.88 4.48 10.31
N GLY A 7 -4.96 4.84 9.62
CA GLY A 7 -5.27 6.23 9.28
C GLY A 7 -4.25 6.86 8.34
N TRP A 8 -3.54 6.04 7.55
CA TRP A 8 -2.49 6.52 6.65
C TRP A 8 -3.08 7.26 5.47
N ASP A 9 -2.46 8.38 5.13
CA ASP A 9 -2.69 9.02 3.85
C ASP A 9 -2.03 8.21 2.71
N ARG A 10 -2.29 8.64 1.47
CA ARG A 10 -1.75 8.00 0.27
C ARG A 10 -0.22 7.96 0.26
N GLU A 11 0.45 9.02 0.70
CA GLU A 11 1.90 9.07 0.70
C GLU A 11 2.49 8.15 1.76
N GLU A 12 1.94 8.16 2.97
CA GLU A 12 2.34 7.27 4.05
C GLU A 12 2.21 5.82 3.62
N TYR A 13 1.08 5.45 3.00
CA TYR A 13 0.90 4.11 2.46
C TYR A 13 1.98 3.74 1.45
N LEU A 14 2.30 4.63 0.50
CA LEU A 14 3.33 4.37 -0.53
C LEU A 14 4.74 4.25 0.07
N ARG A 15 5.07 5.04 1.10
CA ARG A 15 6.35 4.91 1.84
C ARG A 15 6.46 3.55 2.51
N TRP A 16 5.38 3.07 3.12
CA TRP A 16 5.32 1.73 3.72
C TRP A 16 5.39 0.61 2.68
N VAL A 17 4.81 0.81 1.50
CA VAL A 17 4.97 -0.11 0.36
C VAL A 17 6.43 -0.18 -0.08
N CYS A 18 7.12 0.95 -0.24
CA CYS A 18 8.56 0.97 -0.56
C CYS A 18 9.39 0.24 0.50
N ARG A 19 9.12 0.50 1.79
CA ARG A 19 9.80 -0.22 2.88
C ARG A 19 9.57 -1.73 2.80
N LYS A 20 8.35 -2.17 2.48
CA LYS A 20 8.00 -3.59 2.33
C LYS A 20 8.71 -4.24 1.15
N ALA A 21 8.99 -3.47 0.09
CA ALA A 21 9.80 -3.90 -1.05
C ALA A 21 11.32 -3.89 -0.77
N GLY A 22 11.76 -3.49 0.43
CA GLY A 22 13.18 -3.37 0.77
C GLY A 22 13.86 -2.13 0.16
N LEU A 23 13.07 -1.15 -0.28
CA LEU A 23 13.53 0.06 -0.95
C LEU A 23 13.49 1.28 0.00
N PRO A 24 14.26 2.34 -0.29
CA PRO A 24 14.11 3.63 0.37
C PRO A 24 12.67 4.16 0.32
N LEU A 25 12.26 4.89 1.36
CA LEU A 25 10.85 5.29 1.56
C LEU A 25 10.26 6.12 0.41
N ASP A 26 11.09 6.93 -0.27
CA ASP A 26 10.65 7.79 -1.37
C ASP A 26 10.93 7.19 -2.76
N THR A 27 11.32 5.92 -2.85
CA THR A 27 11.62 5.29 -4.15
C THR A 27 10.42 5.30 -5.10
N TRP A 28 9.17 5.31 -4.60
CA TRP A 28 7.96 5.41 -5.43
C TRP A 28 7.88 6.68 -6.29
N LYS A 29 8.65 7.73 -5.96
CA LYS A 29 8.73 8.97 -6.74
C LYS A 29 9.78 8.93 -7.87
N GLY A 30 10.61 7.89 -7.90
CA GLY A 30 11.72 7.77 -8.85
C GLY A 30 11.26 7.38 -10.25
N GLU A 31 12.02 7.83 -11.25
CA GLU A 31 11.85 7.35 -12.63
C GLU A 31 12.17 5.84 -12.71
N GLY A 32 11.39 5.12 -13.52
CA GLY A 32 11.53 3.66 -13.69
C GLY A 32 10.85 2.81 -12.61
N VAL A 33 10.17 3.42 -11.64
CA VAL A 33 9.40 2.68 -10.63
C VAL A 33 7.99 2.39 -11.13
N GLN A 34 7.58 1.12 -11.02
CA GLN A 34 6.24 0.68 -11.38
C GLN A 34 5.44 0.40 -10.11
N LEU A 35 4.28 1.03 -9.99
CA LEU A 35 3.31 0.78 -8.93
C LEU A 35 2.13 -0.02 -9.51
N PHE A 36 1.81 -1.14 -8.88
CA PHE A 36 0.67 -1.98 -9.24
C PHE A 36 -0.34 -1.99 -8.09
N GLY A 37 -1.61 -1.75 -8.41
CA GLY A 37 -2.73 -1.80 -7.47
C GLY A 37 -3.60 -3.02 -7.74
N PHE A 38 -4.20 -3.57 -6.70
CA PHE A 38 -5.24 -4.58 -6.80
C PHE A 38 -6.33 -4.31 -5.74
N GLU A 39 -7.53 -4.81 -6.01
CA GLU A 39 -8.67 -4.75 -5.10
C GLU A 39 -9.06 -6.18 -4.70
N SER A 40 -9.68 -6.33 -3.53
CA SER A 40 -10.15 -7.63 -3.04
C SER A 40 -11.46 -7.48 -2.31
N GLU A 41 -12.38 -8.42 -2.53
CA GLU A 41 -13.65 -8.51 -1.82
C GLU A 41 -13.62 -9.69 -0.86
N ALA A 42 -14.10 -9.49 0.37
CA ALA A 42 -14.17 -10.53 1.39
C ALA A 42 -15.64 -10.82 1.72
N TRP A 43 -16.00 -12.10 1.72
CA TRP A 43 -17.35 -12.58 2.00
C TRP A 43 -17.33 -13.43 3.29
N ALA A 44 -18.38 -13.33 4.10
CA ALA A 44 -18.58 -14.12 5.32
C ALA A 44 -20.03 -14.60 5.41
N GLU A 45 -20.27 -15.77 5.99
CA GLU A 45 -21.62 -16.28 6.24
C GLU A 45 -22.28 -15.46 7.37
N GLU A 46 -23.58 -15.20 7.23
CA GLU A 46 -24.38 -14.61 8.31
C GLU A 46 -24.55 -15.64 9.44
N PRO A 47 -24.39 -15.21 10.71
CA PRO A 47 -24.44 -16.09 11.87
C PRO A 47 -25.83 -16.68 12.16
#